data_AF-A0A164V4U0-F1
#
_entry.id   AF-A0A164V4U0-F1
#
_cell.length_a   1.000
_cell.length_b   1.000
_cell.length_c   1.000
_cell.angle_alpha   90.00
_cell.angle_beta   90.00
_cell.angle_gamma   90.00
#
_symmetry.space_group_name_H-M   'P 1'
#
loop_
_entity.id
_entity.type
_entity.pdbx_description
1 polymer ?
#
loop_
_entity_poly.entity_id
_entity_poly.type
_entity_poly.pdbx_seq_one_letter_code
_entity_poly.pdbx_strand_id
1 'polypeptide(L)'
;MAYQNGSQTELLTYAKTIECVVLVFVLSIASLIIYFIDASSEGVEQCKEWSSNMTQQIDLAFNIFFMVYFFIRFIAASDKLWFMLEMYSFVDYFTIPPSFVSIYLDRTWIGLRFLRALRLMTVPDILQYLNILKTSSSIRLAQLVSIFISVWLTAAGIIHLLENSGDPLDFSNPHRLSYWTCVYFLIVTMSTVGYGDVYCETILGRTFLVFFLLVGLAVFASWIPEITELVGNRTKYGGEHRVEHGKRYCKSHLLLALSLSRSIFLSSIFISLYNSSITRSRCKFHVSKKNNFSFEQYIPVIPSHLFRCPSIAS
;
A
#
# COMPACT_ATOMS: atom_id res chain seq x y z
N MET A 1 3.61 -7.41 -45.85
CA MET A 1 4.45 -6.37 -45.21
C MET A 1 3.63 -5.32 -44.44
N ALA A 2 2.38 -5.00 -44.80
CA ALA A 2 1.57 -4.04 -44.04
C ALA A 2 1.13 -4.51 -42.62
N TYR A 3 0.93 -5.83 -42.42
CA TYR A 3 0.49 -6.37 -41.12
C TYR A 3 1.59 -6.37 -40.04
N GLN A 4 2.87 -6.45 -40.42
CA GLN A 4 3.98 -6.36 -39.46
C GLN A 4 4.31 -4.91 -39.07
N ASN A 5 4.08 -3.94 -39.96
CA ASN A 5 4.26 -2.53 -39.63
C ASN A 5 3.23 -2.04 -38.60
N GLY A 6 1.98 -2.53 -38.67
CA GLY A 6 0.93 -2.21 -37.69
C GLY A 6 1.29 -2.66 -36.26
N SER A 7 1.73 -3.91 -36.11
CA SER A 7 2.19 -4.44 -34.81
C SER A 7 3.41 -3.71 -34.27
N GLN A 8 4.32 -3.27 -35.14
CA GLN A 8 5.54 -2.57 -34.73
C GLN A 8 5.24 -1.11 -34.32
N THR A 9 4.32 -0.43 -35.00
CA THR A 9 3.85 0.91 -34.60
C THR A 9 3.03 0.88 -33.31
N GLU A 10 2.19 -0.13 -33.08
CA GLU A 10 1.45 -0.27 -31.83
C GLU A 10 2.36 -0.56 -30.64
N LEU A 11 3.36 -1.43 -30.81
CA LEU A 11 4.40 -1.68 -29.81
C LEU A 11 5.21 -0.42 -29.47
N LEU A 12 5.54 0.38 -30.49
CA LEU A 12 6.31 1.61 -30.31
C LEU A 12 5.48 2.72 -29.64
N THR A 13 4.18 2.81 -29.95
CA THR A 13 3.24 3.70 -29.26
C THR A 13 3.04 3.28 -27.81
N TYR A 14 2.87 1.98 -27.56
CA TYR A 14 2.73 1.42 -26.20
C TYR A 14 3.98 1.67 -25.34
N ALA A 15 5.17 1.43 -25.91
CA ALA A 15 6.43 1.72 -25.23
C ALA A 15 6.58 3.21 -24.88
N LYS A 16 6.23 4.11 -25.82
CA LYS A 16 6.24 5.56 -25.57
C LYS A 16 5.24 5.97 -24.48
N THR A 17 4.06 5.36 -24.44
CA THR A 17 3.09 5.64 -23.37
C THR A 17 3.62 5.18 -22.01
N ILE A 18 4.28 4.02 -21.94
CA ILE A 18 4.96 3.55 -20.71
C ILE A 18 6.01 4.54 -20.24
N GLU A 19 6.91 4.97 -21.12
CA GLU A 19 7.95 5.93 -20.77
C GLU A 19 7.36 7.24 -20.24
N CYS A 20 6.31 7.77 -20.86
CA CYS A 20 5.63 8.97 -20.38
C CYS A 20 5.00 8.77 -18.99
N VAL A 21 4.34 7.64 -18.74
CA VAL A 21 3.70 7.37 -17.44
C VAL A 21 4.74 7.22 -16.34
N VAL A 22 5.84 6.50 -16.59
CA VAL A 22 6.95 6.37 -15.64
C VAL A 22 7.60 7.73 -15.38
N LEU A 23 7.80 8.54 -16.41
CA LEU A 23 8.37 9.88 -16.27
C LEU A 23 7.49 10.75 -15.36
N VAL A 24 6.19 10.80 -15.60
CA VAL A 24 5.23 11.56 -14.76
C VAL A 24 5.27 11.07 -13.31
N PHE A 25 5.37 9.75 -13.11
CA PHE A 25 5.48 9.14 -11.79
C PHE A 25 6.76 9.57 -11.05
N VAL A 26 7.92 9.46 -11.69
CA VAL A 26 9.19 9.84 -11.08
C VAL A 26 9.22 11.32 -10.76
N LEU A 27 8.71 12.17 -11.67
CA LEU A 27 8.62 13.60 -11.45
C LEU A 27 7.65 13.98 -10.33
N SER A 28 6.54 13.23 -10.16
CA SER A 28 5.59 13.51 -9.06
C SER A 28 6.21 13.22 -7.70
N ILE A 29 6.93 12.09 -7.57
CA ILE A 29 7.69 11.75 -6.36
C ILE A 29 8.80 12.79 -6.11
N ALA A 30 9.56 13.18 -7.14
CA ALA A 30 10.59 14.22 -7.01
C ALA A 30 9.99 15.55 -6.54
N SER A 31 8.85 15.97 -7.09
CA SER A 31 8.17 17.21 -6.69
C SER A 31 7.64 17.18 -5.25
N LEU A 32 7.32 15.99 -4.72
CA LEU A 32 6.92 15.79 -3.33
C LEU A 32 8.14 15.84 -2.39
N ILE A 33 9.26 15.27 -2.81
CA ILE A 33 10.52 15.35 -2.06
C ILE A 33 10.99 16.80 -1.95
N ILE A 34 10.92 17.58 -3.04
CA ILE A 34 11.21 19.01 -3.01
C ILE A 34 10.31 19.74 -2.00
N TYR A 35 9.00 19.42 -1.97
CA TYR A 35 8.11 19.95 -0.95
C TYR A 35 8.56 19.60 0.47
N PHE A 36 8.98 18.36 0.76
CA PHE A 36 9.48 18.00 2.09
C PHE A 36 10.77 18.73 2.48
N ILE A 37 11.65 19.00 1.51
CA ILE A 37 12.87 19.79 1.74
C ILE A 37 12.48 21.24 2.08
N ASP A 38 11.60 21.85 1.29
CA ASP A 38 11.13 23.23 1.53
C ASP A 38 10.35 23.34 2.85
N ALA A 39 9.45 22.39 3.14
CA ALA A 39 8.64 22.37 4.36
C ALA A 39 9.46 22.01 5.63
N SER A 40 10.68 21.51 5.47
CA SER A 40 11.61 21.34 6.59
C SER A 40 12.31 22.64 6.97
N SER A 41 12.28 23.67 6.11
CA SER A 41 12.84 24.98 6.43
C SER A 41 11.89 25.79 7.33
N GLU A 42 12.43 26.74 8.08
CA GLU A 42 11.63 27.51 9.04
C GLU A 42 10.69 28.50 8.34
N GLY A 43 9.40 28.43 8.67
CA GLY A 43 8.38 29.39 8.24
C GLY A 43 7.65 29.01 6.94
N VAL A 44 6.45 29.57 6.77
CA VAL A 44 5.57 29.31 5.60
C VAL A 44 5.91 30.23 4.43
N GLU A 45 6.43 31.42 4.73
CA GLU A 45 6.76 32.47 3.77
C GLU A 45 8.19 32.96 3.99
N GLN A 46 8.98 33.01 2.92
CA GLN A 46 10.32 33.60 2.96
C GLN A 46 10.49 34.60 1.80
N CYS A 47 11.13 35.73 2.11
CA CYS A 47 11.47 36.76 1.13
C CYS A 47 12.86 36.45 0.58
N LYS A 48 12.93 35.61 -0.44
CA LYS A 48 14.20 35.28 -1.07
C LYS A 48 14.06 35.34 -2.58
N GLU A 49 14.99 36.08 -3.20
CA GLU A 49 15.03 36.28 -4.64
C GLU A 49 15.11 34.95 -5.39
N TRP A 50 14.30 34.85 -6.46
CA TRP A 50 14.22 33.66 -7.30
C TRP A 50 15.57 33.21 -7.84
N SER A 51 16.44 34.15 -8.22
CA SER A 51 17.78 33.84 -8.77
C SER A 51 18.69 33.11 -7.77
N SER A 52 18.45 33.29 -6.47
CA SER A 52 19.30 32.70 -5.40
C SER A 52 18.75 31.36 -4.88
N ASN A 53 17.56 30.96 -5.32
CA ASN A 53 16.85 29.79 -4.84
C ASN A 53 16.83 28.66 -5.87
N MET A 54 17.84 27.78 -5.79
CA MET A 54 17.90 26.60 -6.65
C MET A 54 16.65 25.70 -6.50
N THR A 55 16.13 25.53 -5.27
CA THR A 55 14.95 24.69 -5.02
C THR A 55 13.69 25.25 -5.71
N GLN A 56 13.50 26.58 -5.71
CA GLN A 56 12.38 27.23 -6.37
C GLN A 56 12.49 27.14 -7.90
N GLN A 57 13.70 27.20 -8.46
CA GLN A 57 13.93 27.01 -9.90
C GLN A 57 13.59 25.58 -10.34
N ILE A 58 14.00 24.58 -9.56
CA ILE A 58 13.66 23.17 -9.81
C ILE A 58 12.15 22.95 -9.68
N ASP A 59 11.52 23.51 -8.64
CA ASP A 59 10.08 23.41 -8.44
C ASP A 59 9.29 23.99 -9.61
N LEU A 60 9.71 25.15 -10.11
CA LEU A 60 9.13 25.76 -11.30
C LEU A 60 9.25 24.86 -12.53
N ALA A 61 10.41 24.25 -12.76
CA ALA A 61 10.62 23.35 -13.89
C ALA A 61 9.64 22.16 -13.85
N PHE A 62 9.44 21.56 -12.67
CA PHE A 62 8.44 20.50 -12.49
C PHE A 62 7.00 20.99 -12.71
N ASN A 63 6.65 22.18 -12.20
CA ASN A 63 5.30 22.74 -12.40
C ASN A 63 5.01 23.08 -13.88
N ILE A 64 6.01 23.55 -14.64
CA ILE A 64 5.87 23.76 -16.10
C ILE A 64 5.59 22.43 -16.79
N PHE A 65 6.32 21.36 -16.44
CA PHE A 65 6.05 20.02 -16.98
C PHE A 65 4.63 19.54 -16.64
N PHE A 66 4.19 19.68 -15.38
CA PHE A 66 2.82 19.30 -14.98
C PHE A 66 1.75 20.14 -15.66
N MET A 67 2.01 21.41 -15.92
CA MET A 67 1.10 22.29 -16.66
C MET A 67 0.91 21.78 -18.10
N VAL A 68 1.99 21.44 -18.80
CA VAL A 68 1.91 20.85 -20.15
C VAL A 68 1.15 19.52 -20.11
N TYR A 69 1.45 18.66 -19.14
CA TYR A 69 0.76 17.38 -18.95
C TYR A 69 -0.74 17.56 -18.69
N PHE A 70 -1.12 18.53 -17.87
CA PHE A 70 -2.50 18.90 -17.60
C PHE A 70 -3.22 19.34 -18.89
N PHE A 71 -2.61 20.21 -19.71
CA PHE A 71 -3.22 20.63 -20.98
C PHE A 71 -3.38 19.51 -21.99
N ILE A 72 -2.40 18.60 -22.08
CA ILE A 72 -2.52 17.40 -22.94
C ILE A 72 -3.73 16.56 -22.50
N ARG A 73 -3.87 16.30 -21.19
CA ARG A 73 -5.02 15.56 -20.66
C ARG A 73 -6.35 16.29 -20.88
N PHE A 74 -6.37 17.62 -20.70
CA PHE A 74 -7.56 18.44 -20.92
C PHE A 74 -8.05 18.41 -22.38
N ILE A 75 -7.12 18.44 -23.34
CA ILE A 75 -7.46 18.35 -24.78
C ILE A 75 -7.92 16.93 -25.14
N ALA A 76 -7.34 15.90 -24.52
CA ALA A 76 -7.69 14.50 -24.79
C ALA A 76 -9.03 14.06 -24.15
N ALA A 77 -9.52 14.78 -23.13
CA ALA A 77 -10.76 14.43 -22.44
C ALA A 77 -11.99 14.67 -23.32
N SER A 78 -12.89 13.68 -23.39
CA SER A 78 -14.18 13.80 -24.08
C SER A 78 -15.11 14.80 -23.40
N ASP A 79 -15.21 14.71 -22.07
CA ASP A 79 -16.07 15.55 -21.23
C ASP A 79 -15.25 16.51 -20.39
N LYS A 80 -15.10 17.75 -20.87
CA LYS A 80 -14.25 18.77 -20.26
C LYS A 80 -14.66 19.11 -18.82
N LEU A 81 -15.97 19.18 -18.52
CA LEU A 81 -16.45 19.53 -17.18
C LEU A 81 -16.16 18.42 -16.16
N TRP A 82 -16.38 17.16 -16.52
CA TRP A 82 -16.07 16.02 -15.67
C TRP A 82 -14.57 15.92 -15.40
N PHE A 83 -13.76 16.18 -16.43
CA PHE A 83 -12.32 16.26 -16.27
C PHE A 83 -11.88 17.36 -15.28
N MET A 84 -12.52 18.53 -15.29
CA MET A 84 -12.19 19.58 -14.30
C MET A 84 -12.57 19.20 -12.86
N LEU A 85 -13.58 18.33 -12.68
CA LEU A 85 -14.01 17.87 -11.36
C LEU A 85 -13.27 16.61 -10.88
N GLU A 86 -12.28 16.13 -11.65
CA GLU A 86 -11.45 15.00 -11.25
C GLU A 86 -10.48 15.42 -10.13
N MET A 87 -10.30 14.53 -9.14
CA MET A 87 -9.45 14.79 -7.97
C MET A 87 -8.03 15.25 -8.38
N TYR A 88 -7.43 14.63 -9.38
CA TYR A 88 -6.09 14.97 -9.85
C TYR A 88 -6.02 16.37 -10.49
N SER A 89 -7.07 16.77 -11.20
CA SER A 89 -7.20 18.12 -11.76
C SER A 89 -7.25 19.16 -10.64
N PHE A 90 -7.95 18.87 -9.54
CA PHE A 90 -7.92 19.74 -8.35
C PHE A 90 -6.52 19.93 -7.76
N VAL A 91 -5.73 18.86 -7.65
CA VAL A 91 -4.33 18.98 -7.18
C VAL A 91 -3.53 19.92 -8.10
N ASP A 92 -3.71 19.81 -9.41
CA ASP A 92 -3.01 20.66 -10.39
C ASP A 92 -3.46 22.12 -10.28
N TYR A 93 -4.76 22.38 -10.09
CA TYR A 93 -5.30 23.74 -9.91
C TYR A 93 -4.76 24.46 -8.67
N PHE A 94 -4.54 23.73 -7.57
CA PHE A 94 -4.06 24.35 -6.33
C PHE A 94 -2.53 24.42 -6.23
N THR A 95 -1.80 23.65 -7.05
CA THR A 95 -0.32 23.59 -6.96
C THR A 95 0.37 24.40 -8.05
N ILE A 96 -0.19 24.46 -9.26
CA ILE A 96 0.47 25.08 -10.42
C ILE A 96 0.37 26.62 -10.38
N PRO A 97 -0.83 27.25 -10.28
CA PRO A 97 -0.94 28.71 -10.32
C PRO A 97 -0.16 29.44 -9.19
N PRO A 98 -0.22 29.00 -7.91
CA PRO A 98 0.55 29.66 -6.85
C PRO A 98 2.06 29.65 -7.09
N SER A 99 2.58 28.66 -7.82
CA SER A 99 4.00 28.57 -8.15
C SER A 99 4.43 29.64 -9.15
N PHE A 100 3.57 30.02 -10.09
CA PHE A 100 3.81 31.15 -11.00
C PHE A 100 3.65 32.50 -10.30
N VAL A 101 2.67 32.62 -9.41
CA VAL A 101 2.45 33.84 -8.61
C VAL A 101 3.64 34.10 -7.68
N SER A 102 4.21 33.06 -7.08
CA SER A 102 5.41 33.14 -6.23
C SER A 102 6.61 33.78 -6.94
N ILE A 103 6.75 33.58 -8.25
CA ILE A 103 7.81 34.19 -9.06
C ILE A 103 7.48 35.64 -9.38
N TYR A 104 6.23 35.92 -9.74
CA TYR A 104 5.81 37.29 -10.04
C TYR A 104 5.95 38.24 -8.83
N LEU A 105 5.81 37.70 -7.61
CA LEU A 105 5.91 38.45 -6.36
C LEU A 105 7.30 38.38 -5.68
N ASP A 106 8.27 37.65 -6.26
CA ASP A 106 9.58 37.37 -5.66
C ASP A 106 9.52 36.89 -4.19
N ARG A 107 8.50 36.08 -3.87
CA ARG A 107 8.25 35.53 -2.53
C ARG A 107 8.01 34.03 -2.59
N THR A 108 8.68 33.25 -1.75
CA THR A 108 8.42 31.81 -1.64
C THR A 108 7.29 31.58 -0.64
N TRP A 109 6.23 30.90 -1.09
CA TRP A 109 5.10 30.50 -0.26
C TRP A 109 4.90 28.99 -0.34
N ILE A 110 4.95 28.29 0.80
CA ILE A 110 4.67 26.85 0.89
C ILE A 110 3.21 26.56 0.52
N GLY A 111 2.27 27.42 0.97
CA GLY A 111 0.83 27.36 0.65
C GLY A 111 0.23 25.95 0.64
N LEU A 112 -0.42 25.61 -0.48
CA LEU A 112 -1.12 24.33 -0.71
C LEU A 112 -0.24 23.26 -1.37
N ARG A 113 1.09 23.40 -1.39
CA ARG A 113 2.00 22.45 -2.05
C ARG A 113 1.92 21.03 -1.49
N PHE A 114 1.46 20.86 -0.25
CA PHE A 114 1.25 19.54 0.36
C PHE A 114 0.20 18.68 -0.38
N LEU A 115 -0.71 19.28 -1.16
CA LEU A 115 -1.69 18.54 -1.96
C LEU A 115 -1.03 17.62 -2.99
N ARG A 116 0.25 17.83 -3.34
CA ARG A 116 1.04 16.92 -4.18
C ARG A 116 1.11 15.51 -3.60
N ALA A 117 0.99 15.34 -2.28
CA ALA A 117 0.94 14.03 -1.65
C ALA A 117 -0.26 13.18 -2.11
N LEU A 118 -1.38 13.82 -2.51
CA LEU A 118 -2.57 13.13 -3.04
C LEU A 118 -2.29 12.43 -4.37
N ARG A 119 -1.24 12.82 -5.11
CA ARG A 119 -0.79 12.10 -6.31
C ARG A 119 -0.28 10.69 -6.00
N LEU A 120 0.07 10.38 -4.74
CA LEU A 120 0.41 9.01 -4.36
C LEU A 120 -0.76 8.03 -4.53
N MET A 121 -2.01 8.51 -4.59
CA MET A 121 -3.16 7.67 -4.89
C MET A 121 -3.09 7.01 -6.28
N THR A 122 -2.32 7.55 -7.24
CA THR A 122 -2.17 6.96 -8.59
C THR A 122 -1.07 5.90 -8.66
N VAL A 123 -0.26 5.74 -7.61
CA VAL A 123 0.83 4.76 -7.55
C VAL A 123 0.34 3.35 -7.93
N PRO A 124 -0.78 2.82 -7.38
CA PRO A 124 -1.23 1.47 -7.69
C PRO A 124 -1.62 1.27 -9.16
N ASP A 125 -2.21 2.28 -9.79
CA ASP A 125 -2.63 2.22 -11.19
C ASP A 125 -1.41 2.21 -12.12
N ILE A 126 -0.39 3.00 -11.77
CA ILE A 126 0.89 3.01 -12.49
C ILE A 126 1.61 1.66 -12.31
N LEU A 127 1.62 1.08 -11.10
CA LEU A 127 2.23 -0.22 -10.86
C LEU A 127 1.50 -1.37 -11.59
N GLN A 128 0.18 -1.26 -11.78
CA GLN A 128 -0.60 -2.16 -12.64
C GLN A 128 -0.22 -2.01 -14.11
N TYR A 129 -0.10 -0.76 -14.58
CA TYR A 129 0.31 -0.47 -15.94
C TYR A 129 1.71 -0.99 -16.27
N LEU A 130 2.63 -0.95 -15.29
CA LEU A 130 3.98 -1.52 -15.39
C LEU A 130 4.02 -3.06 -15.22
N ASN A 131 2.88 -3.71 -15.05
CA ASN A 131 2.77 -5.16 -14.87
C ASN A 131 3.57 -5.70 -13.66
N ILE A 132 3.79 -4.86 -12.64
CA ILE A 132 4.46 -5.21 -11.37
C ILE A 132 3.45 -5.86 -10.43
N LEU A 133 2.26 -5.27 -10.31
CA LEU A 133 1.15 -5.81 -9.51
C LEU A 133 0.24 -6.66 -10.40
N LYS A 134 0.39 -7.98 -10.33
CA LYS A 134 -0.37 -8.92 -11.18
C LYS A 134 -1.62 -9.49 -10.50
N THR A 135 -1.59 -9.59 -9.17
CA THR A 135 -2.67 -10.21 -8.40
C THR A 135 -3.65 -9.16 -7.91
N SER A 136 -4.96 -9.43 -8.03
CA SER A 136 -6.03 -8.53 -7.55
C SER A 136 -5.88 -8.18 -6.06
N SER A 137 -5.46 -9.12 -5.22
CA SER A 137 -5.19 -8.88 -3.79
C SER A 137 -4.05 -7.89 -3.56
N SER A 138 -2.96 -7.99 -4.34
CA SER A 138 -1.83 -7.06 -4.21
C SER A 138 -2.16 -5.66 -4.73
N ILE A 139 -3.00 -5.57 -5.77
CA ILE A 139 -3.50 -4.30 -6.30
C ILE A 139 -4.34 -3.59 -5.24
N ARG A 140 -5.33 -4.28 -4.65
CA ARG A 140 -6.18 -3.72 -3.59
C ARG A 140 -5.38 -3.29 -2.37
N LEU A 141 -4.41 -4.11 -1.94
CA LEU A 141 -3.54 -3.77 -0.82
C LEU A 141 -2.71 -2.51 -1.12
N ALA A 142 -2.11 -2.42 -2.32
CA ALA A 142 -1.37 -1.24 -2.73
C ALA A 142 -2.27 0.01 -2.79
N GLN A 143 -3.51 -0.13 -3.27
CA GLN A 143 -4.51 0.94 -3.27
C GLN A 143 -4.79 1.45 -1.86
N LEU A 144 -5.16 0.57 -0.92
CA LEU A 144 -5.42 0.97 0.47
C LEU A 144 -4.22 1.65 1.13
N VAL A 145 -3.02 1.09 0.98
CA VAL A 145 -1.79 1.66 1.55
C VAL A 145 -1.47 3.03 0.94
N SER A 146 -1.59 3.17 -0.38
CA SER A 146 -1.32 4.43 -1.07
C SER A 146 -2.29 5.54 -0.68
N ILE A 147 -3.59 5.22 -0.57
CA ILE A 147 -4.63 6.15 -0.14
C ILE A 147 -4.35 6.56 1.31
N PHE A 148 -4.09 5.61 2.21
CA PHE A 148 -3.77 5.91 3.62
C PHE A 148 -2.58 6.86 3.75
N ILE A 149 -1.45 6.57 3.10
CA ILE A 149 -0.25 7.41 3.16
C ILE A 149 -0.52 8.80 2.55
N SER A 150 -1.21 8.86 1.41
CA SER A 150 -1.50 10.12 0.72
C SER A 150 -2.39 11.08 1.53
N VAL A 151 -3.49 10.57 2.11
CA VAL A 151 -4.42 11.33 2.94
C VAL A 151 -3.71 11.82 4.20
N TRP A 152 -2.89 10.96 4.79
CA TRP A 152 -2.18 11.28 6.02
C TRP A 152 -1.13 12.38 5.85
N LEU A 153 -0.27 12.28 4.82
CA LEU A 153 0.71 13.31 4.50
C LEU A 153 0.02 14.64 4.14
N THR A 154 -1.11 14.57 3.45
CA THR A 154 -1.91 15.77 3.13
C THR A 154 -2.47 16.41 4.39
N ALA A 155 -3.04 15.61 5.31
CA ALA A 155 -3.55 16.11 6.58
C ALA A 155 -2.43 16.74 7.44
N ALA A 156 -1.23 16.15 7.43
CA ALA A 156 -0.06 16.73 8.10
C ALA A 156 0.29 18.10 7.50
N GLY A 157 0.23 18.22 6.17
CA GLY A 157 0.44 19.47 5.46
C GLY A 157 -0.62 20.53 5.76
N ILE A 158 -1.89 20.14 5.90
CA ILE A 158 -2.98 21.04 6.30
C ILE A 158 -2.72 21.57 7.71
N ILE A 159 -2.42 20.71 8.69
CA ILE A 159 -2.12 21.14 10.06
C ILE A 159 -0.87 22.03 10.08
N HIS A 160 0.18 21.66 9.35
CA HIS A 160 1.38 22.47 9.21
C HIS A 160 1.07 23.87 8.67
N LEU A 161 0.20 23.99 7.65
CA LEU A 161 -0.21 25.28 7.13
C LEU A 161 -1.04 26.06 8.16
N LEU A 162 -2.05 25.44 8.77
CA LEU A 162 -2.96 26.11 9.69
C LEU A 162 -2.25 26.61 10.95
N GLU A 163 -1.42 25.77 11.58
CA GLU A 163 -0.71 26.13 12.82
C GLU A 163 0.35 27.20 12.58
N ASN A 164 1.09 27.12 11.48
CA ASN A 164 2.11 28.12 11.18
C ASN A 164 1.52 29.44 10.63
N SER A 165 0.33 29.42 10.04
CA SER A 165 -0.34 30.64 9.55
C SER A 165 -1.07 31.41 10.67
N GLY A 166 -1.47 30.72 11.75
CA GLY A 166 -2.19 31.33 12.88
C GLY A 166 -3.71 31.41 12.69
N ASP A 167 -4.39 32.02 13.66
CA ASP A 167 -5.85 32.14 13.68
C ASP A 167 -6.38 33.17 12.65
N PRO A 168 -7.58 32.94 12.09
CA PRO A 168 -8.17 33.86 11.12
C PRO A 168 -8.45 35.24 11.72
N LEU A 169 -8.56 36.25 10.86
CA LEU A 169 -8.78 37.68 11.14
C LEU A 169 -7.51 38.46 11.51
N ASP A 170 -6.82 38.07 12.58
CA ASP A 170 -5.64 38.81 13.07
C ASP A 170 -4.31 38.08 12.84
N PHE A 171 -4.34 36.86 12.29
CA PHE A 171 -3.17 35.97 12.16
C PHE A 171 -2.38 35.86 13.47
N SER A 172 -3.12 35.90 14.60
CA SER A 172 -2.58 35.82 15.94
C SER A 172 -2.29 34.36 16.31
N ASN A 173 -1.38 34.16 17.26
CA ASN A 173 -1.01 32.84 17.80
C ASN A 173 -0.41 31.85 16.75
N PRO A 174 0.60 32.24 15.95
CA PRO A 174 1.28 31.28 15.09
C PRO A 174 2.06 30.27 15.96
N HIS A 175 1.73 29.01 15.83
CA HIS A 175 2.39 27.91 16.51
C HIS A 175 3.38 27.24 15.54
N ARG A 176 4.68 27.56 15.70
CA ARG A 176 5.71 27.14 14.74
C ARG A 176 6.04 25.66 14.88
N LEU A 177 5.42 24.83 14.06
CA LEU A 177 5.68 23.39 13.97
C LEU A 177 6.38 23.06 12.67
N SER A 178 7.38 22.18 12.73
CA SER A 178 7.95 21.55 11.54
C SER A 178 6.97 20.54 10.94
N TYR A 179 7.00 20.38 9.61
CA TYR A 179 6.17 19.40 8.91
C TYR A 179 6.28 17.98 9.51
N TRP A 180 7.49 17.54 9.87
CA TRP A 180 7.70 16.21 10.46
C TRP A 180 7.12 16.08 11.86
N THR A 181 7.07 17.16 12.62
CA THR A 181 6.39 17.21 13.92
C THR A 181 4.87 17.07 13.74
N CYS A 182 4.30 17.66 12.69
CA CYS A 182 2.88 17.47 12.33
C CYS A 182 2.59 16.02 11.89
N VAL A 183 3.49 15.40 11.12
CA VAL A 183 3.39 13.96 10.76
C VAL A 183 3.42 13.10 12.03
N TYR A 184 4.36 13.33 12.93
CA TYR A 184 4.44 12.65 14.22
C TYR A 184 3.16 12.83 15.06
N PHE A 185 2.68 14.05 15.17
CA PHE A 185 1.43 14.36 15.87
C PHE A 185 0.25 13.57 15.31
N LEU A 186 0.13 13.47 13.97
CA LEU A 186 -0.91 12.67 13.35
C LEU A 186 -0.74 11.15 13.54
N ILE A 187 0.49 10.63 13.60
CA ILE A 187 0.76 9.23 13.99
C ILE A 187 0.19 8.96 15.37
N VAL A 188 0.55 9.80 16.35
CA VAL A 188 0.20 9.62 17.77
C VAL A 188 -1.31 9.78 18.00
N THR A 189 -1.95 10.70 17.29
CA THR A 189 -3.40 10.94 17.43
C THR A 189 -4.25 9.89 16.72
N MET A 190 -3.91 9.51 15.48
CA MET A 190 -4.64 8.46 14.74
C MET A 190 -4.49 7.07 15.38
N SER A 191 -3.33 6.80 16.00
CA SER A 191 -3.13 5.58 16.79
C SER A 191 -3.83 5.62 18.16
N THR A 192 -4.55 6.70 18.48
CA THR A 192 -5.26 6.90 19.76
C THR A 192 -4.36 6.92 21.00
N VAL A 193 -3.04 7.11 20.82
CA VAL A 193 -2.08 7.18 21.93
C VAL A 193 -2.16 8.53 22.64
N GLY A 194 -2.10 9.63 21.89
CA GLY A 194 -2.32 10.98 22.41
C GLY A 194 -1.41 11.39 23.58
N TYR A 195 -0.08 11.38 23.40
CA TYR A 195 0.88 11.75 24.46
C TYR A 195 0.65 13.16 25.04
N GLY A 196 0.16 14.09 24.22
CA GLY A 196 -0.07 15.49 24.63
C GLY A 196 1.19 16.36 24.65
N ASP A 197 2.30 15.88 24.08
CA ASP A 197 3.55 16.60 23.89
C ASP A 197 3.47 17.64 22.76
N VAL A 198 2.75 17.30 21.69
CA VAL A 198 2.43 18.20 20.57
C VAL A 198 0.92 18.26 20.42
N TYR A 199 0.37 19.47 20.21
CA TYR A 199 -1.05 19.69 20.00
C TYR A 199 -1.30 20.95 19.16
N CYS A 200 -2.47 21.03 18.52
CA CYS A 200 -2.90 22.20 17.78
C CYS A 200 -3.36 23.31 18.73
N GLU A 201 -2.79 24.50 18.61
CA GLU A 201 -3.21 25.69 19.37
C GLU A 201 -4.28 26.48 18.63
N THR A 202 -4.19 26.53 17.30
CA THR A 202 -5.10 27.33 16.47
C THR A 202 -6.53 26.77 16.44
N ILE A 203 -7.51 27.67 16.31
CA ILE A 203 -8.94 27.33 16.22
C ILE A 203 -9.20 26.51 14.95
N LEU A 204 -8.59 26.89 13.82
CA LEU A 204 -8.74 26.17 12.55
C LEU A 204 -8.07 24.79 12.61
N GLY A 205 -6.87 24.69 13.20
CA GLY A 205 -6.16 23.42 13.37
C GLY A 205 -6.95 22.45 14.25
N ARG A 206 -7.48 22.92 15.38
CA ARG A 206 -8.37 22.13 16.26
C ARG A 206 -9.64 21.68 15.55
N THR A 207 -10.30 22.60 14.84
CA THR A 207 -11.54 22.29 14.10
C THR A 207 -11.28 21.23 13.03
N PHE A 208 -10.21 21.39 12.24
CA PHE A 208 -9.79 20.40 11.25
C PHE A 208 -9.52 19.04 11.90
N LEU A 209 -8.78 19.01 13.02
CA LEU A 209 -8.44 17.79 13.73
C LEU A 209 -9.68 17.02 14.20
N VAL A 210 -10.72 17.70 14.71
CA VAL A 210 -11.97 17.04 15.12
C VAL A 210 -12.63 16.33 13.94
N PHE A 211 -12.81 17.01 12.80
CA PHE A 211 -13.39 16.39 11.62
C PHE A 211 -12.50 15.27 11.05
N PHE A 212 -11.18 15.48 11.04
CA PHE A 212 -10.22 14.50 10.56
C PHE A 212 -10.25 13.22 11.39
N LEU A 213 -10.32 13.29 12.72
CA LEU A 213 -10.40 12.11 13.57
C LEU A 213 -11.74 11.39 13.43
N LEU A 214 -12.86 12.12 13.29
CA LEU A 214 -14.18 11.51 13.07
C LEU A 214 -14.22 10.67 11.78
N VAL A 215 -13.73 11.23 10.67
CA VAL A 215 -13.67 10.52 9.39
C VAL A 215 -12.58 9.45 9.40
N GLY A 216 -11.41 9.80 9.94
CA GLY A 216 -10.23 8.94 9.98
C GLY A 216 -10.46 7.65 10.75
N LEU A 217 -11.10 7.71 11.93
CA LEU A 217 -11.43 6.52 12.71
C LEU A 217 -12.45 5.62 12.01
N ALA A 218 -13.47 6.20 11.36
CA ALA A 218 -14.47 5.44 10.62
C ALA A 218 -13.85 4.68 9.43
N VAL A 219 -12.99 5.36 8.67
CA VAL A 219 -12.27 4.77 7.54
C VAL A 219 -11.27 3.72 8.02
N PHE A 220 -10.48 4.03 9.06
CA PHE A 220 -9.48 3.11 9.61
C PHE A 220 -10.09 1.81 10.13
N ALA A 221 -11.26 1.89 10.78
CA ALA A 221 -12.00 0.72 11.23
C ALA A 221 -12.43 -0.21 10.07
N SER A 222 -12.69 0.34 8.88
CA SER A 222 -13.03 -0.45 7.69
C SER A 222 -11.80 -1.07 7.00
N TRP A 223 -10.65 -0.37 7.02
CA TRP A 223 -9.46 -0.80 6.30
C TRP A 223 -8.64 -1.86 7.04
N ILE A 224 -8.61 -1.85 8.38
CA ILE A 224 -7.84 -2.86 9.14
C ILE A 224 -8.29 -4.30 8.78
N PRO A 225 -9.59 -4.66 8.86
CA PRO A 225 -10.02 -6.02 8.53
C PRO A 225 -9.64 -6.42 7.09
N GLU A 226 -9.84 -5.51 6.13
CA GLU A 226 -9.54 -5.76 4.72
C GLU A 226 -8.04 -6.03 4.51
N ILE A 227 -7.15 -5.23 5.12
CA ILE A 227 -5.70 -5.46 5.05
C ILE A 227 -5.34 -6.80 5.72
N THR A 228 -5.94 -7.12 6.87
CA THR A 228 -5.64 -8.39 7.57
C THR A 228 -6.08 -9.62 6.77
N GLU A 229 -7.19 -9.54 6.04
CA GLU A 229 -7.67 -10.62 5.17
C GLU A 229 -6.74 -10.78 3.95
N LEU A 230 -6.36 -9.68 3.32
CA LEU A 230 -5.47 -9.68 2.15
C LEU A 230 -4.06 -10.19 2.48
N VAL A 231 -3.52 -9.84 3.66
CA VAL A 231 -2.21 -10.32 4.14
C VAL A 231 -2.30 -11.74 4.69
N GLY A 232 -3.42 -12.08 5.34
CA GLY A 232 -3.64 -13.35 6.02
C GLY A 232 -3.85 -14.54 5.09
N ASN A 233 -4.15 -14.33 3.80
CA ASN A 233 -4.44 -15.38 2.84
C ASN A 233 -3.20 -16.17 2.34
N ARG A 234 -2.13 -16.23 3.15
CA ARG A 234 -0.95 -17.05 2.86
C ARG A 234 -1.31 -18.51 3.12
N THR A 235 -1.04 -19.39 2.16
CA THR A 235 -1.25 -20.83 2.31
C THR A 235 -0.48 -21.35 3.53
N LYS A 236 -1.20 -21.65 4.62
CA LYS A 236 -0.61 -22.21 5.85
C LYS A 236 0.07 -23.55 5.62
N TYR A 237 -0.33 -24.25 4.56
CA TYR A 237 0.22 -25.51 4.08
C TYR A 237 0.93 -25.29 2.75
N GLY A 238 2.02 -24.53 2.77
CA GLY A 238 2.95 -24.38 1.65
C GLY A 238 4.32 -24.89 2.06
N GLY A 239 4.99 -25.62 1.18
CA GLY A 239 6.33 -26.14 1.41
C GLY A 239 6.68 -27.25 0.41
N GLU A 240 7.94 -27.32 0.02
CA GLU A 240 8.46 -28.40 -0.82
C GLU A 240 9.11 -29.46 0.07
N HIS A 241 8.81 -30.73 -0.19
CA HIS A 241 9.39 -31.83 0.58
C HIS A 241 10.86 -32.00 0.18
N ARG A 242 11.78 -31.43 0.97
CA ARG A 242 13.22 -31.59 0.75
C ARG A 242 13.67 -33.00 1.12
N VAL A 243 14.13 -33.76 0.12
CA VAL A 243 14.78 -35.05 0.32
C VAL A 243 16.21 -34.81 0.81
N GLU A 244 16.51 -35.15 2.07
CA GLU A 244 17.87 -35.12 2.59
C GLU A 244 18.70 -36.26 1.96
N HIS A 245 19.49 -35.96 0.93
CA HIS A 245 20.51 -36.87 0.42
C HIS A 245 21.74 -36.86 1.34
N GLY A 246 21.70 -37.64 2.43
CA GLY A 246 22.86 -37.71 3.33
C GLY A 246 22.90 -38.83 4.37
N LYS A 247 21.88 -39.69 4.50
CA LYS A 247 21.94 -40.81 5.46
C LYS A 247 21.47 -42.11 4.80
N ARG A 248 22.27 -43.18 4.97
CA ARG A 248 22.10 -44.55 4.42
C ARG A 248 20.86 -45.31 4.93
N TYR A 249 19.76 -44.63 5.20
CA TYR A 249 18.49 -45.23 5.58
C TYR A 249 17.43 -44.75 4.59
N CYS A 250 16.96 -45.65 3.72
CA CYS A 250 15.78 -45.40 2.88
C CYS A 250 14.59 -45.10 3.80
N LYS A 251 14.21 -43.83 3.94
CA LYS A 251 12.91 -43.46 4.49
C LYS A 251 11.90 -43.60 3.34
N SER A 252 11.02 -44.57 3.43
CA SER A 252 9.89 -44.71 2.51
C SER A 252 8.90 -43.57 2.80
N HIS A 253 8.61 -42.73 1.81
CA HIS A 253 7.61 -41.66 1.91
C HIS A 253 6.33 -42.09 1.19
N LEU A 254 5.19 -42.03 1.89
CA LEU A 254 3.87 -42.31 1.32
C LEU A 254 3.13 -40.99 1.11
N LEU A 255 2.79 -40.67 -0.15
CA LEU A 255 1.95 -39.51 -0.49
C LEU A 255 0.49 -39.94 -0.51
N LEU A 256 -0.34 -39.27 0.30
CA LEU A 256 -1.78 -39.47 0.35
C LEU A 256 -2.48 -38.25 -0.24
N ALA A 257 -3.05 -38.39 -1.44
CA ALA A 257 -3.96 -37.41 -2.02
C ALA A 257 -5.39 -37.77 -1.64
N LEU A 258 -5.97 -37.04 -0.68
CA LEU A 258 -7.33 -37.29 -0.18
C LEU A 258 -8.18 -36.04 -0.38
N SER A 259 -9.43 -36.21 -0.83
CA SER A 259 -10.45 -35.15 -0.77
C SER A 259 -10.78 -34.90 0.70
N LEU A 260 -10.25 -33.81 1.26
CA LEU A 260 -10.34 -33.42 2.68
C LEU A 260 -11.74 -32.92 3.10
N SER A 261 -12.81 -33.48 2.55
CA SER A 261 -14.18 -33.05 2.88
C SER A 261 -14.62 -33.47 4.30
N ARG A 262 -14.00 -34.49 4.92
CA ARG A 262 -14.37 -34.96 6.27
C ARG A 262 -13.16 -35.33 7.13
N SER A 263 -12.97 -34.64 8.26
CA SER A 263 -11.87 -34.86 9.20
C SER A 263 -11.83 -36.28 9.80
N ILE A 264 -12.97 -36.97 9.83
CA ILE A 264 -13.13 -38.33 10.36
C ILE A 264 -12.39 -39.36 9.50
N PHE A 265 -12.30 -39.16 8.18
CA PHE A 265 -11.63 -40.14 7.31
C PHE A 265 -10.11 -40.16 7.51
N LEU A 266 -9.52 -39.03 7.89
CA LEU A 266 -8.08 -38.93 8.12
C LEU A 266 -7.64 -39.68 9.36
N SER A 267 -8.42 -39.64 10.45
CA SER A 267 -8.09 -40.40 11.66
C SER A 267 -8.16 -41.91 11.42
N SER A 268 -9.19 -42.37 10.69
CA SER A 268 -9.33 -43.80 10.33
C SER A 268 -8.19 -44.29 9.43
N ILE A 269 -7.78 -43.51 8.42
CA ILE A 269 -6.65 -43.85 7.54
C ILE A 269 -5.34 -43.87 8.33
N PHE A 270 -5.12 -42.90 9.22
CA PHE A 270 -3.91 -42.85 10.03
C PHE A 270 -3.80 -44.04 10.99
N ILE A 271 -4.92 -44.42 11.64
CA ILE A 271 -5.00 -45.59 12.52
C ILE A 271 -4.83 -46.89 11.71
N SER A 272 -5.44 -46.99 10.53
CA SER A 272 -5.31 -48.17 9.67
C SER A 272 -3.90 -48.33 9.12
N LEU A 273 -3.22 -47.25 8.75
CA LEU A 273 -1.82 -47.29 8.32
C LEU A 273 -0.87 -47.60 9.48
N TYR A 274 -1.18 -47.10 10.69
CA TYR A 274 -0.41 -47.41 11.89
C TYR A 274 -0.53 -48.88 12.29
N ASN A 275 -1.74 -49.45 12.22
CA ASN A 275 -2.03 -50.83 12.60
C ASN A 275 -1.74 -51.86 11.49
N SER A 276 -1.57 -51.44 10.23
CA SER A 276 -1.22 -52.35 9.15
C SER A 276 0.24 -52.79 9.30
N SER A 277 0.50 -54.09 9.12
CA SER A 277 1.78 -54.80 9.38
C SER A 277 3.03 -54.21 8.68
N ILE A 278 2.85 -53.24 7.79
CA ILE A 278 3.90 -52.54 7.02
C ILE A 278 4.76 -51.61 7.90
N THR A 279 4.28 -51.14 9.05
CA THR A 279 4.98 -50.15 9.90
C THR A 279 5.89 -50.75 10.97
N ARG A 280 5.89 -52.08 11.15
CA ARG A 280 6.72 -52.74 12.19
C ARG A 280 8.22 -52.61 11.93
N SER A 281 8.63 -52.15 10.76
CA SER A 281 10.02 -51.82 10.42
C SER A 281 10.16 -50.37 9.90
N ARG A 282 10.43 -49.45 10.84
CA ARG A 282 11.13 -48.17 10.64
C ARG A 282 10.45 -47.03 9.84
N CYS A 283 9.16 -46.78 10.01
CA CYS A 283 8.57 -45.49 9.58
C CYS A 283 8.32 -44.57 10.78
N LYS A 284 9.09 -43.48 10.87
CA LYS A 284 8.91 -42.42 11.88
C LYS A 284 7.96 -41.36 11.30
N PHE A 285 6.69 -41.40 11.67
CA PHE A 285 5.71 -40.40 11.24
C PHE A 285 5.89 -39.11 12.04
N HIS A 286 6.13 -37.99 11.36
CA HIS A 286 6.20 -36.67 11.98
C HIS A 286 4.96 -35.87 11.57
N VAL A 287 3.98 -35.77 12.47
CA VAL A 287 2.80 -34.92 12.28
C VAL A 287 3.03 -33.66 13.11
N SER A 288 3.33 -32.54 12.44
CA SER A 288 3.37 -31.24 13.10
C SER A 288 1.94 -30.74 13.30
N LYS A 289 1.43 -30.88 14.52
CA LYS A 289 0.15 -30.28 14.96
C LYS A 289 0.47 -29.23 16.03
N LYS A 290 0.06 -27.98 15.82
CA LYS A 290 -0.03 -26.98 16.88
C LYS A 290 -1.42 -26.34 16.84
N ASN A 291 -2.33 -26.89 17.65
CA ASN A 291 -3.19 -26.13 18.57
C ASN A 291 -4.16 -27.07 19.33
N ASN A 292 -4.38 -26.70 20.58
CA ASN A 292 -5.10 -27.41 21.65
C ASN A 292 -6.50 -27.85 21.25
N PHE A 293 -6.73 -29.16 21.19
CA PHE A 293 -8.03 -29.76 21.46
C PHE A 293 -7.78 -31.13 22.09
N SER A 294 -7.97 -31.20 23.40
CA SER A 294 -8.08 -32.45 24.15
C SER A 294 -9.47 -33.02 23.86
N PHE A 295 -9.53 -34.16 23.18
CA PHE A 295 -10.73 -34.99 23.17
C PHE A 295 -10.35 -36.36 23.71
N GLU A 296 -10.73 -36.58 24.95
CA GLU A 296 -10.76 -37.88 25.61
C GLU A 296 -12.06 -38.55 25.16
N GLN A 297 -12.00 -39.52 24.25
CA GLN A 297 -13.15 -40.39 24.02
C GLN A 297 -12.72 -41.76 23.47
N TYR A 298 -12.85 -42.74 24.36
CA TYR A 298 -13.02 -44.17 24.08
C TYR A 298 -14.02 -44.41 22.93
N ILE A 299 -13.80 -45.41 22.06
CA ILE A 299 -14.79 -46.15 21.22
C ILE A 299 -14.02 -47.14 20.27
N PRO A 300 -14.60 -48.31 19.88
CA PRO A 300 -14.27 -49.65 20.33
C PRO A 300 -13.33 -50.45 19.38
N VAL A 301 -12.90 -51.64 19.80
CA VAL A 301 -12.15 -52.59 18.95
C VAL A 301 -13.11 -53.31 18.01
N ILE A 302 -12.93 -53.17 16.68
CA ILE A 302 -13.62 -53.98 15.67
C ILE A 302 -12.75 -55.21 15.34
N PRO A 303 -13.31 -56.44 15.26
CA PRO A 303 -12.51 -57.66 15.11
C PRO A 303 -11.89 -57.84 13.73
N SER A 304 -10.73 -58.50 13.71
CA SER A 304 -9.73 -58.64 12.64
C SER A 304 -10.09 -59.54 11.44
N HIS A 305 -11.37 -59.84 11.19
CA HIS A 305 -11.76 -60.87 10.22
C HIS A 305 -11.99 -60.40 8.77
N LEU A 306 -11.66 -59.15 8.41
CA LEU A 306 -12.04 -58.58 7.10
C LEU A 306 -10.92 -58.29 6.11
N PHE A 307 -9.68 -58.75 6.34
CA PHE A 307 -8.62 -58.64 5.33
C PHE A 307 -7.91 -59.98 5.12
N ARG A 308 -8.34 -60.70 4.08
CA ARG A 308 -7.65 -61.88 3.55
C ARG A 308 -6.69 -61.42 2.44
N CYS A 309 -5.39 -61.56 2.64
CA CYS A 309 -4.40 -61.34 1.58
C CYS A 309 -4.50 -62.43 0.50
N PRO A 310 -4.37 -62.11 -0.80
CA PRO A 310 -4.05 -63.11 -1.80
C PRO A 310 -2.58 -63.53 -1.67
N SER A 311 -2.36 -64.85 -1.64
CA SER A 311 -1.04 -65.48 -1.73
C SER A 311 -0.42 -65.20 -3.09
N ILE A 312 0.79 -64.64 -3.11
CA ILE A 312 1.64 -64.63 -4.31
C ILE A 312 2.30 -66.00 -4.38
N ALA A 313 1.98 -66.77 -5.42
CA ALA A 313 2.67 -67.99 -5.79
C ALA A 313 3.61 -67.69 -6.97
N SER A 314 4.83 -68.23 -6.85
CA SER A 314 5.99 -68.25 -7.77
C SER A 314 6.55 -66.91 -8.23
#